data_AF-A0AAE4R3I1-F1
#
_entry.id   AF-A0AAE4R3I1-F1
#
_cell.length_a   1.000
_cell.length_b   1.000
_cell.length_c   1.000
_cell.angle_alpha   90.00
_cell.angle_beta   90.00
_cell.angle_gamma   90.00
#
_symmetry.space_group_name_H-M   'P 1'
#
loop_
_entity.id
_entity.type
_entity.pdbx_description
1 polymer ?
#
loop_
_entity_poly.entity_id
_entity_poly.type
_entity_poly.pdbx_seq_one_letter_code
_entity_poly.pdbx_strand_id
1 'polypeptide(L)'
;MARVKPERRRPIDLAVTAIIVVLVAVSGLIAWLVSPVRGTTSVQAQSTPPKVEQPAAVPGSFAPRWHAASDATVTPAIAASVVVTGNGGTVTGHDPASGAELWSYRRDLDLCVVGTAWTASTDLALAVYRNSRGCSEVTALDAKTGARKGARTSDADDQLRLVSDYGYVIAQGPRRLETWGSNLVRGIEYGRVEARVRPEDEAKRKDCVIYSSAISGDRMSVTERCADDPGYRLTVLGVLLDDDERVEQYGSTLITGDVSGPPPVVIAMSSSGIAVYDGGASPAEPPALGGDSGPSIRRFDSEGVATGSNTVSGDATPPSGSVPLDGNGIVTYWTGKSTVVLDGQSLKPIYQVPGTLGPGQVMAGQLLLPSTAGISVRDVAGGREIRSIPLARNAPPDGVVSLRVLGDVVVEQRGTTVEAFGPA
;
A
#
# COMPACT_ATOMS: atom_id res chain seq x y z
N MET A 1 34.75 -36.17 -56.02
CA MET A 1 33.29 -35.91 -55.93
C MET A 1 33.04 -34.46 -56.31
N ALA A 2 32.34 -34.23 -57.43
CA ALA A 2 32.02 -32.89 -57.89
C ALA A 2 30.83 -32.35 -57.08
N ARG A 3 31.02 -31.21 -56.40
CA ARG A 3 29.97 -30.52 -55.62
C ARG A 3 28.73 -30.27 -56.47
N VAL A 4 27.56 -30.63 -55.95
CA VAL A 4 26.27 -30.49 -56.65
C VAL A 4 25.93 -28.99 -56.75
N LYS A 5 25.16 -28.59 -57.78
CA LYS A 5 24.82 -27.18 -58.13
C LYS A 5 24.40 -26.26 -56.94
N PRO A 6 23.77 -26.74 -55.84
CA PRO A 6 23.47 -25.93 -54.65
C PRO A 6 24.70 -25.58 -53.77
N GLU A 7 25.83 -26.26 -53.92
CA GLU A 7 27.02 -26.14 -53.05
C GLU A 7 28.11 -25.21 -53.59
N ARG A 8 27.83 -24.47 -54.68
CA ARG A 8 28.76 -23.48 -55.25
C ARG A 8 28.58 -22.16 -54.51
N ARG A 9 29.54 -21.81 -53.63
CA ARG A 9 29.66 -20.50 -52.97
C ARG A 9 29.69 -19.39 -54.03
N ARG A 10 28.56 -18.70 -54.28
CA ARG A 10 28.51 -17.55 -55.20
C ARG A 10 28.84 -16.25 -54.46
N PRO A 11 29.37 -15.23 -55.15
CA PRO A 11 29.58 -13.90 -54.54
C PRO A 11 28.31 -13.30 -53.94
N ILE A 12 27.15 -13.60 -54.55
CA ILE A 12 25.83 -13.20 -54.04
C ILE A 12 25.53 -13.88 -52.71
N ASP A 13 25.83 -15.17 -52.55
CA ASP A 13 25.60 -15.89 -51.28
C ASP A 13 26.46 -15.28 -50.15
N LEU A 14 27.69 -14.85 -50.46
CA LEU A 14 28.55 -14.14 -49.52
C LEU A 14 28.00 -12.75 -49.16
N ALA A 15 27.52 -11.99 -50.14
CA ALA A 15 26.92 -10.68 -49.91
C ALA A 15 25.64 -10.78 -49.07
N VAL A 16 24.75 -11.71 -49.39
CA VAL A 16 23.51 -11.98 -48.64
C VAL A 16 23.84 -12.45 -47.21
N THR A 17 24.80 -13.36 -47.05
CA THR A 17 25.26 -13.79 -45.72
C THR A 17 25.82 -12.62 -44.92
N ALA A 18 26.66 -11.77 -45.53
CA ALA A 18 27.21 -10.59 -44.86
C ALA A 18 26.10 -9.61 -44.43
N ILE A 19 25.10 -9.37 -45.29
CA ILE A 19 23.93 -8.54 -44.96
C ILE A 19 23.16 -9.14 -43.78
N ILE A 20 22.88 -10.45 -43.78
CA ILE A 20 22.19 -11.12 -42.67
C ILE A 20 22.99 -10.98 -41.37
N VAL A 21 24.31 -11.21 -41.41
CA VAL A 21 25.18 -11.06 -40.24
C VAL A 21 25.13 -9.63 -39.70
N VAL A 22 25.20 -8.62 -40.58
CA VAL A 22 25.07 -7.21 -40.17
C VAL A 22 23.70 -6.94 -39.57
N LEU A 23 22.62 -7.43 -40.18
CA LEU A 23 21.27 -7.25 -39.65
C LEU A 23 21.10 -7.89 -38.26
N VAL A 24 21.58 -9.12 -38.08
CA VAL A 24 21.54 -9.81 -36.78
C VAL A 24 22.37 -9.03 -35.74
N ALA A 25 23.57 -8.57 -36.10
CA ALA A 25 24.41 -7.78 -35.21
C ALA A 25 23.76 -6.44 -34.84
N VAL A 26 23.16 -5.73 -35.80
CA VAL A 26 22.43 -4.48 -35.57
C VAL A 26 21.19 -4.71 -34.72
N SER A 27 20.38 -5.73 -35.01
CA SER A 27 19.22 -6.09 -34.20
C SER A 27 19.61 -6.47 -32.77
N GLY A 28 20.69 -7.23 -32.60
CA GLY A 28 21.25 -7.56 -31.29
C GLY A 28 21.75 -6.34 -30.53
N LEU A 29 22.42 -5.41 -31.22
CA LEU A 29 22.87 -4.15 -30.64
C LEU A 29 21.67 -3.28 -30.22
N ILE A 30 20.66 -3.14 -31.07
CA ILE A 30 19.43 -2.39 -30.74
C ILE A 30 18.75 -3.02 -29.53
N ALA A 31 18.55 -4.34 -29.54
CA ALA A 31 17.94 -5.07 -28.43
C ALA A 31 18.72 -4.88 -27.11
N TRP A 32 20.05 -4.85 -27.16
CA TRP A 32 20.88 -4.54 -26.00
C TRP A 32 20.76 -3.08 -25.56
N LEU A 33 20.78 -2.13 -26.49
CA LEU A 33 20.69 -0.70 -26.22
C LEU A 33 19.37 -0.31 -25.57
N VAL A 34 18.26 -0.94 -25.98
CA VAL A 34 16.91 -0.69 -25.45
C VAL A 34 16.51 -1.66 -24.33
N SER A 35 17.42 -2.55 -23.92
CA SER A 35 17.11 -3.56 -22.89
C SER A 35 16.86 -2.90 -21.53
N PRO A 36 15.76 -3.22 -20.84
CA PRO A 36 15.51 -2.76 -19.47
C PRO A 36 16.61 -3.15 -18.48
N VAL A 37 17.39 -4.21 -18.79
CA VAL A 37 18.52 -4.65 -17.96
C VAL A 37 19.59 -3.57 -17.89
N ARG A 38 19.81 -2.82 -18.97
CA ARG A 38 20.84 -1.76 -19.02
C ARG A 38 20.50 -0.57 -18.13
N GLY A 39 19.20 -0.29 -17.97
CA GLY A 39 18.67 0.74 -17.07
C GLY A 39 18.55 0.30 -15.61
N THR A 40 18.92 -0.94 -15.28
CA THR A 40 18.68 -1.52 -13.95
C THR A 40 19.98 -1.82 -13.22
N THR A 41 20.10 -1.33 -11.99
CA THR A 41 21.16 -1.71 -11.03
C THR A 41 20.54 -2.51 -9.90
N SER A 42 21.15 -3.65 -9.54
CA SER A 42 20.65 -4.53 -8.49
C SER A 42 21.82 -4.98 -7.62
N VAL A 43 21.88 -4.44 -6.41
CA VAL A 43 22.85 -4.80 -5.38
C VAL A 43 22.10 -5.60 -4.34
N GLN A 44 22.47 -6.87 -4.17
CA GLN A 44 21.87 -7.75 -3.17
C GLN A 44 22.70 -7.73 -1.89
N ALA A 45 22.07 -8.05 -0.77
CA ALA A 45 22.75 -8.17 0.51
C ALA A 45 23.81 -9.28 0.45
N GLN A 46 24.97 -9.02 1.06
CA GLN A 46 26.08 -9.99 1.11
C GLN A 46 25.75 -11.23 1.95
N SER A 47 24.85 -11.07 2.92
CA SER A 47 24.32 -12.12 3.78
C SER A 47 22.90 -11.77 4.20
N THR A 48 22.10 -12.77 4.53
CA THR A 48 20.76 -12.56 5.08
C THR A 48 20.87 -11.80 6.41
N PRO A 49 20.21 -10.63 6.55
CA PRO A 49 20.17 -9.90 7.82
C PRO A 49 19.58 -10.76 8.95
N PRO A 50 20.06 -10.60 10.18
CA PRO A 50 19.53 -11.32 11.32
C PRO A 50 18.05 -10.96 11.55
N LYS A 51 17.32 -11.89 12.16
CA LYS A 51 15.95 -11.62 12.61
C LYS A 51 15.99 -10.55 13.69
N VAL A 52 15.10 -9.57 13.61
CA VAL A 52 14.95 -8.54 14.63
C VAL A 52 14.21 -9.12 15.84
N GLU A 53 14.79 -8.94 17.02
CA GLU A 53 14.21 -9.37 18.29
C GLU A 53 13.10 -8.42 18.73
N GLN A 54 12.05 -8.96 19.34
CA GLN A 54 10.96 -8.16 19.87
C GLN A 54 11.33 -7.61 21.26
N PRO A 55 11.12 -6.31 21.53
CA PRO A 55 11.52 -5.72 22.78
C PRO A 55 10.60 -6.19 23.93
N ALA A 56 11.19 -6.41 25.10
CA ALA A 56 10.43 -6.76 26.31
C ALA A 56 9.69 -5.56 26.93
N ALA A 57 10.15 -4.34 26.65
CA ALA A 57 9.56 -3.09 27.15
C ALA A 57 9.83 -1.95 26.17
N VAL A 58 9.00 -0.91 26.20
CA VAL A 58 9.31 0.35 25.53
C VAL A 58 10.48 1.03 26.25
N PRO A 59 11.52 1.50 25.56
CA PRO A 59 12.63 2.24 26.16
C PRO A 59 12.18 3.50 26.91
N GLY A 60 12.95 3.94 27.90
CA GLY A 60 12.67 5.18 28.64
C GLY A 60 12.87 6.44 27.79
N SER A 61 13.72 6.36 26.76
CA SER A 61 14.04 7.43 25.83
C SER A 61 14.48 6.85 24.49
N PHE A 62 14.24 7.62 23.43
CA PHE A 62 14.70 7.31 22.08
C PHE A 62 15.72 8.35 21.62
N ALA A 63 16.74 7.89 20.88
CA ALA A 63 17.70 8.75 20.19
C ALA A 63 17.56 8.57 18.67
N PRO A 64 17.66 9.65 17.88
CA PRO A 64 17.69 9.55 16.43
C PRO A 64 18.89 8.69 16.01
N ARG A 65 18.67 7.76 15.09
CA ARG A 65 19.70 6.86 14.56
C ARG A 65 20.10 7.25 13.16
N TRP A 66 19.12 7.35 12.27
CA TRP A 66 19.33 7.68 10.87
C TRP A 66 18.05 8.23 10.25
N HIS A 67 18.18 8.89 9.11
CA HIS A 67 17.06 9.31 8.28
C HIS A 67 17.39 9.09 6.80
N ALA A 68 16.36 8.94 5.98
CA ALA A 68 16.46 8.75 4.54
C ALA A 68 15.28 9.39 3.81
N ALA A 69 15.50 9.78 2.55
CA ALA A 69 14.42 10.19 1.68
C ALA A 69 13.59 8.96 1.25
N SER A 70 12.27 9.09 1.24
CA SER A 70 11.33 8.06 0.82
C SER A 70 10.05 8.72 0.28
N ASP A 71 10.08 9.14 -0.99
CA ASP A 71 8.96 9.81 -1.66
C ASP A 71 7.93 8.83 -2.22
N ALA A 72 8.32 7.56 -2.41
CA ALA A 72 7.45 6.50 -2.92
C ALA A 72 6.73 5.71 -1.80
N THR A 73 6.95 6.06 -0.53
CA THR A 73 6.17 5.50 0.60
C THR A 73 5.29 6.60 1.19
N VAL A 74 4.21 6.22 1.88
CA VAL A 74 3.38 7.15 2.67
C VAL A 74 3.31 6.77 4.15
N THR A 75 3.61 5.52 4.46
CA THR A 75 3.87 4.98 5.79
C THR A 75 5.18 4.19 5.75
N PRO A 76 5.88 4.03 6.89
CA PRO A 76 7.12 3.25 6.90
C PRO A 76 6.89 1.84 6.32
N ALA A 77 7.62 1.51 5.25
CA ALA A 77 7.58 0.17 4.68
C ALA A 77 8.51 -0.73 5.50
N ILE A 78 7.95 -1.54 6.39
CA ILE A 78 8.69 -2.40 7.32
C ILE A 78 8.47 -3.87 6.95
N ALA A 79 9.58 -4.54 6.67
CA ALA A 79 9.66 -5.99 6.47
C ALA A 79 10.08 -6.69 7.78
N ALA A 80 10.24 -8.01 7.76
CA ALA A 80 10.56 -8.75 8.99
C ALA A 80 11.92 -8.38 9.63
N SER A 81 12.87 -7.83 8.85
CA SER A 81 14.21 -7.50 9.36
C SER A 81 14.82 -6.20 8.82
N VAL A 82 14.13 -5.48 7.95
CA VAL A 82 14.66 -4.25 7.33
C VAL A 82 13.61 -3.17 7.26
N VAL A 83 14.07 -1.92 7.18
CA VAL A 83 13.25 -0.78 6.79
C VAL A 83 13.47 -0.52 5.30
N VAL A 84 12.40 -0.48 4.52
CA VAL A 84 12.47 -0.26 3.08
C VAL A 84 12.11 1.21 2.78
N THR A 85 12.92 1.87 1.97
CA THR A 85 12.65 3.23 1.48
C THR A 85 12.61 3.22 -0.05
N GLY A 86 11.94 4.23 -0.62
CA GLY A 86 11.88 4.42 -2.06
C GLY A 86 12.06 5.87 -2.43
N ASN A 87 13.12 6.19 -3.19
CA ASN A 87 13.40 7.55 -3.64
C ASN A 87 13.77 7.62 -5.12
N GLY A 88 13.05 8.46 -5.88
CA GLY A 88 13.27 8.67 -7.30
C GLY A 88 13.02 7.39 -8.12
N GLY A 89 14.07 6.66 -8.47
CA GLY A 89 13.99 5.36 -9.17
C GLY A 89 14.61 4.21 -8.39
N THR A 90 14.87 4.40 -7.10
CA THR A 90 15.65 3.48 -6.26
C THR A 90 14.84 3.01 -5.07
N VAL A 91 14.86 1.71 -4.81
CA VAL A 91 14.34 1.07 -3.60
C VAL A 91 15.50 0.52 -2.80
N THR A 92 15.56 0.83 -1.52
CA THR A 92 16.68 0.48 -0.65
C THR A 92 16.19 -0.22 0.61
N GLY A 93 16.84 -1.32 0.98
CA GLY A 93 16.65 -1.97 2.27
C GLY A 93 17.73 -1.55 3.26
N HIS A 94 17.31 -1.00 4.39
CA HIS A 94 18.18 -0.49 5.44
C HIS A 94 18.21 -1.41 6.66
N ASP A 95 19.39 -1.53 7.26
CA ASP A 95 19.51 -2.02 8.62
C ASP A 95 18.72 -1.08 9.57
N PRO A 96 17.78 -1.59 10.38
CA PRO A 96 16.92 -0.75 11.19
C PRO A 96 17.68 0.06 12.25
N ALA A 97 18.78 -0.47 12.79
CA ALA A 97 19.51 0.16 13.88
C ALA A 97 20.48 1.26 13.39
N SER A 98 21.21 0.99 12.31
CA SER A 98 22.29 1.84 11.80
C SER A 98 21.92 2.64 10.56
N GLY A 99 20.91 2.22 9.80
CA GLY A 99 20.54 2.82 8.52
C GLY A 99 21.42 2.40 7.35
N ALA A 100 22.39 1.51 7.59
CA ALA A 100 23.27 1.01 6.54
C ALA A 100 22.45 0.37 5.41
N GLU A 101 22.79 0.71 4.17
CA GLU A 101 22.22 0.08 2.98
C GLU A 101 22.67 -1.38 2.93
N LEU A 102 21.71 -2.29 3.06
CA LEU A 102 21.94 -3.73 2.96
C LEU A 102 21.82 -4.20 1.52
N TRP A 103 20.86 -3.64 0.78
CA TRP A 103 20.62 -3.92 -0.63
C TRP A 103 19.95 -2.71 -1.30
N SER A 104 20.11 -2.60 -2.60
CA SER A 104 19.39 -1.60 -3.41
C SER A 104 19.00 -2.13 -4.78
N TYR A 105 17.87 -1.64 -5.25
CA TYR A 105 17.32 -1.92 -6.56
C TYR A 105 16.93 -0.62 -7.23
N ARG A 106 17.64 -0.26 -8.31
CA ARG A 106 17.43 0.97 -9.05
C ARG A 106 17.04 0.68 -10.48
N ARG A 107 16.07 1.44 -11.00
CA ARG A 107 15.74 1.50 -12.43
C ARG A 107 15.81 2.94 -12.93
N ASP A 108 15.93 3.09 -14.24
CA ASP A 108 15.82 4.36 -14.97
C ASP A 108 14.36 4.72 -15.27
N LEU A 109 13.47 4.48 -14.30
CA LEU A 109 12.05 4.78 -14.35
C LEU A 109 11.63 5.44 -13.04
N ASP A 110 10.60 6.28 -13.11
CA ASP A 110 10.01 6.89 -11.91
C ASP A 110 9.36 5.81 -11.04
N LEU A 111 9.71 5.80 -9.77
CA LEU A 111 9.12 4.93 -8.75
C LEU A 111 7.82 5.58 -8.26
N CYS A 112 6.70 4.91 -8.47
CA CYS A 112 5.40 5.37 -8.02
C CYS A 112 5.13 5.04 -6.56
N VAL A 113 5.38 3.78 -6.18
CA VAL A 113 5.02 3.25 -4.86
C VAL A 113 6.03 2.20 -4.43
N VAL A 114 6.36 2.22 -3.15
CA VAL A 114 7.02 1.13 -2.43
C VAL A 114 6.12 0.67 -1.29
N GLY A 115 5.99 -0.65 -1.15
CA GLY A 115 5.26 -1.26 -0.03
C GLY A 115 5.89 -2.59 0.34
N THR A 116 5.53 -3.11 1.51
CA THR A 116 5.89 -4.45 1.97
C THR A 116 4.64 -5.29 2.09
N ALA A 117 4.69 -6.54 1.66
CA ALA A 117 3.55 -7.46 1.70
C ALA A 117 4.01 -8.86 2.11
N TRP A 118 3.07 -9.66 2.64
CA TRP A 118 3.31 -11.03 3.07
C TRP A 118 4.48 -11.15 4.07
N THR A 119 4.63 -10.18 4.98
CA THR A 119 5.75 -10.07 5.92
C THR A 119 5.87 -11.26 6.88
N ALA A 120 4.78 -12.00 7.09
CA ALA A 120 4.74 -13.23 7.88
C ALA A 120 5.10 -14.51 7.08
N SER A 121 5.22 -14.43 5.75
CA SER A 121 5.50 -15.58 4.88
C SER A 121 6.64 -15.29 3.90
N THR A 122 6.36 -14.84 2.68
CA THR A 122 7.38 -14.62 1.64
C THR A 122 8.19 -13.35 1.83
N ASP A 123 7.72 -12.42 2.68
CA ASP A 123 8.40 -11.18 3.10
C ASP A 123 8.96 -10.40 1.92
N LEU A 124 8.06 -9.77 1.15
CA LEU A 124 8.42 -9.11 -0.11
C LEU A 124 8.34 -7.59 0.01
N ALA A 125 9.33 -6.93 -0.56
CA ALA A 125 9.28 -5.51 -0.90
C ALA A 125 8.80 -5.37 -2.35
N LEU A 126 7.74 -4.59 -2.54
CA LEU A 126 7.13 -4.33 -3.84
C LEU A 126 7.56 -2.95 -4.32
N ALA A 127 8.22 -2.90 -5.47
CA ALA A 127 8.65 -1.68 -6.15
C ALA A 127 7.81 -1.47 -7.41
N VAL A 128 7.00 -0.42 -7.45
CA VAL A 128 6.12 -0.13 -8.60
C VAL A 128 6.64 1.06 -9.38
N TYR A 129 6.97 0.84 -10.64
CA TYR A 129 7.54 1.83 -11.55
C TYR A 129 6.53 2.28 -12.61
N ARG A 130 6.68 3.53 -13.05
CA ARG A 130 5.91 4.11 -14.15
C ARG A 130 6.46 3.65 -15.50
N ASN A 131 5.56 3.35 -16.43
CA ASN A 131 5.86 3.26 -17.86
C ASN A 131 4.72 3.89 -18.68
N SER A 132 4.62 3.59 -19.97
CA SER A 132 3.57 4.10 -20.86
C SER A 132 2.13 3.65 -20.51
N ARG A 133 1.97 2.73 -19.55
CA ARG A 133 0.69 2.19 -19.04
C ARG A 133 0.43 2.63 -17.59
N GLY A 134 0.98 3.76 -17.18
CA GLY A 134 0.88 4.27 -15.80
C GLY A 134 1.84 3.57 -14.84
N CYS A 135 1.48 3.55 -13.55
CA CYS A 135 2.25 2.91 -12.47
C CYS A 135 2.09 1.39 -12.51
N SER A 136 2.70 0.76 -13.51
CA SER A 136 2.34 -0.60 -13.92
C SER A 136 3.42 -1.65 -13.72
N GLU A 137 4.71 -1.28 -13.66
CA GLU A 137 5.80 -2.24 -13.61
C GLU A 137 6.17 -2.57 -12.17
N VAL A 138 5.70 -3.72 -11.70
CA VAL A 138 5.95 -4.20 -10.36
C VAL A 138 7.15 -5.12 -10.38
N THR A 139 8.13 -4.87 -9.50
CA THR A 139 9.18 -5.82 -9.15
C THR A 139 8.97 -6.25 -7.71
N ALA A 140 8.79 -7.55 -7.47
CA ALA A 140 8.86 -8.12 -6.13
C ALA A 140 10.30 -8.49 -5.80
N LEU A 141 10.78 -7.94 -4.69
CA LEU A 141 12.10 -8.17 -4.13
C LEU A 141 11.93 -8.94 -2.82
N ASP A 142 12.82 -9.89 -2.56
CA ASP A 142 13.03 -10.42 -1.23
C ASP A 142 13.38 -9.28 -0.30
N ALA A 143 12.54 -8.99 0.69
CA ALA A 143 12.73 -7.79 1.49
C ALA A 143 14.04 -7.82 2.29
N LYS A 144 14.55 -9.02 2.61
CA LYS A 144 15.78 -9.18 3.40
C LYS A 144 17.04 -8.98 2.56
N THR A 145 17.01 -9.45 1.31
CA THR A 145 18.23 -9.56 0.48
C THR A 145 18.22 -8.68 -0.77
N GLY A 146 17.08 -8.13 -1.17
CA GLY A 146 16.92 -7.39 -2.42
C GLY A 146 16.95 -8.28 -3.67
N ALA A 147 16.95 -9.61 -3.51
CA ALA A 147 16.91 -10.55 -4.63
C ALA A 147 15.56 -10.48 -5.34
N ARG A 148 15.53 -10.40 -6.67
CA ARG A 148 14.28 -10.39 -7.43
C ARG A 148 13.56 -11.74 -7.29
N LYS A 149 12.28 -11.71 -6.93
CA LYS A 149 11.42 -12.88 -6.76
C LYS A 149 10.33 -12.99 -7.83
N GLY A 150 9.90 -11.86 -8.38
CA GLY A 150 8.90 -11.83 -9.42
C GLY A 150 8.79 -10.46 -10.05
N ALA A 151 8.13 -10.40 -11.20
CA ALA A 151 7.76 -9.15 -11.84
C ALA A 151 6.39 -9.29 -12.50
N ARG A 152 5.68 -8.18 -12.58
CA ARG A 152 4.41 -8.07 -13.30
C ARG A 152 4.35 -6.72 -14.01
N THR A 153 3.67 -6.68 -15.14
CA THR A 153 3.24 -5.42 -15.72
C THR A 153 1.74 -5.44 -15.96
N SER A 154 1.05 -4.43 -15.45
CA SER A 154 -0.40 -4.28 -15.61
C SER A 154 -0.75 -3.12 -16.58
N ASP A 155 -2.01 -2.98 -16.93
CA ASP A 155 -2.53 -1.64 -17.25
C ASP A 155 -2.91 -1.01 -15.91
N ALA A 156 -2.37 0.17 -15.59
CA ALA A 156 -2.59 0.83 -14.30
C ALA A 156 -2.94 2.30 -14.51
N ASP A 157 -3.46 2.95 -13.47
CA ASP A 157 -3.54 4.39 -13.48
C ASP A 157 -2.16 5.02 -13.21
N ASP A 158 -2.06 6.32 -13.48
CA ASP A 158 -0.86 7.11 -13.21
C ASP A 158 -0.61 7.35 -11.71
N GLN A 159 -1.60 7.09 -10.87
CA GLN A 159 -1.47 7.08 -9.42
C GLN A 159 -1.87 5.71 -8.92
N LEU A 160 -1.09 5.18 -7.98
CA LEU A 160 -1.31 3.87 -7.41
C LEU A 160 -1.12 3.94 -5.89
N ARG A 161 -1.83 3.09 -5.18
CA ARG A 161 -1.56 2.74 -3.79
C ARG A 161 -1.63 1.23 -3.62
N LEU A 162 -0.81 0.71 -2.71
CA LEU A 162 -0.84 -0.69 -2.33
C LEU A 162 -1.55 -0.82 -0.99
N VAL A 163 -2.53 -1.72 -0.92
CA VAL A 163 -3.21 -2.11 0.32
C VAL A 163 -3.06 -3.61 0.47
N SER A 164 -2.60 -4.10 1.61
CA SER A 164 -2.26 -5.52 1.76
C SER A 164 -2.84 -6.10 3.03
N ASP A 165 -3.16 -7.38 2.99
CA ASP A 165 -3.32 -8.22 4.18
C ASP A 165 -2.29 -9.36 4.19
N TYR A 166 -2.61 -10.46 4.88
CA TYR A 166 -1.76 -11.65 4.94
C TYR A 166 -1.73 -12.48 3.64
N GLY A 167 -2.74 -12.35 2.78
CA GLY A 167 -2.94 -13.21 1.61
C GLY A 167 -2.74 -12.50 0.28
N TYR A 168 -3.14 -11.23 0.18
CA TYR A 168 -3.23 -10.51 -1.08
C TYR A 168 -2.81 -9.03 -0.95
N VAL A 169 -2.51 -8.44 -2.10
CA VAL A 169 -2.29 -7.01 -2.27
C VAL A 169 -3.32 -6.47 -3.25
N ILE A 170 -3.98 -5.37 -2.92
CA ILE A 170 -4.72 -4.52 -3.84
C ILE A 170 -3.76 -3.46 -4.36
N ALA A 171 -3.60 -3.41 -5.68
CA ALA A 171 -3.04 -2.26 -6.37
C ALA A 171 -4.17 -1.41 -6.90
N GLN A 172 -4.45 -0.31 -6.22
CA GLN A 172 -5.56 0.57 -6.54
C GLN A 172 -5.06 1.88 -7.15
N GLY A 173 -5.57 2.20 -8.33
CA GLY A 173 -5.66 3.55 -8.87
C GLY A 173 -7.08 4.13 -8.79
N PRO A 174 -7.27 5.39 -9.17
CA PRO A 174 -8.56 6.07 -9.11
C PRO A 174 -9.63 5.52 -10.05
N ARG A 175 -9.26 4.78 -11.10
CA ARG A 175 -10.21 4.22 -12.09
C ARG A 175 -10.07 2.72 -12.25
N ARG A 176 -9.00 2.12 -11.73
CA ARG A 176 -8.72 0.70 -11.88
C ARG A 176 -8.08 0.14 -10.63
N LEU A 177 -8.45 -1.09 -10.27
CA LEU A 177 -7.70 -1.87 -9.29
C LEU A 177 -7.45 -3.30 -9.78
N GLU A 178 -6.39 -3.89 -9.25
CA GLU A 178 -6.11 -5.32 -9.36
C GLU A 178 -5.80 -5.90 -7.98
N THR A 179 -6.10 -7.17 -7.77
CA THR A 179 -5.60 -7.95 -6.63
C THR A 179 -4.49 -8.88 -7.09
N TRP A 180 -3.49 -9.12 -6.24
CA TRP A 180 -2.39 -10.04 -6.52
C TRP A 180 -2.12 -10.97 -5.33
N GLY A 181 -1.83 -12.24 -5.62
CA GLY A 181 -1.21 -13.14 -4.65
C GLY A 181 0.30 -12.93 -4.53
N SER A 182 0.97 -13.65 -3.62
CA SER A 182 2.42 -13.55 -3.37
C SER A 182 3.31 -13.92 -4.57
N ASN A 183 2.75 -14.62 -5.55
CA ASN A 183 3.38 -14.94 -6.84
C ASN A 183 3.15 -13.85 -7.92
N LEU A 184 2.54 -12.72 -7.56
CA LEU A 184 2.10 -11.64 -8.46
C LEU A 184 1.11 -12.08 -9.56
N VAL A 185 0.48 -13.24 -9.41
CA VAL A 185 -0.64 -13.64 -10.24
C VAL A 185 -1.85 -12.82 -9.82
N ARG A 186 -2.56 -12.29 -10.81
CA ARG A 186 -3.73 -11.46 -10.58
C ARG A 186 -4.93 -12.31 -10.19
N GLY A 187 -5.61 -11.88 -9.14
CA GLY A 187 -6.92 -12.38 -8.76
C GLY A 187 -8.00 -11.75 -9.64
N ILE A 188 -8.26 -10.45 -9.45
CA ILE A 188 -9.29 -9.71 -10.20
C ILE A 188 -8.75 -8.46 -10.90
N GLU A 189 -9.52 -7.98 -11.89
CA GLU A 189 -9.46 -6.61 -12.43
C GLU A 189 -10.80 -5.94 -12.19
N TYR A 190 -10.81 -4.71 -11.66
CA TYR A 190 -12.05 -3.98 -11.40
C TYR A 190 -11.93 -2.49 -11.79
N GLY A 191 -13.04 -1.89 -12.25
CA GLY A 191 -13.09 -0.53 -12.79
C GLY A 191 -12.83 -0.47 -14.32
N ARG A 192 -11.84 0.32 -14.74
CA ARG A 192 -11.40 0.45 -16.14
C ARG A 192 -10.72 -0.84 -16.59
N VAL A 193 -11.39 -1.62 -17.43
CA VAL A 193 -10.85 -2.83 -18.07
C VAL A 193 -11.05 -2.71 -19.58
N GLU A 194 -9.94 -2.61 -20.32
CA GLU A 194 -9.93 -2.36 -21.78
C GLU A 194 -10.27 -3.61 -22.59
N ALA A 195 -9.63 -4.75 -22.28
CA ALA A 195 -9.83 -6.03 -22.96
C ALA A 195 -10.60 -7.00 -22.04
N ARG A 196 -11.91 -6.82 -21.94
CA ARG A 196 -12.78 -7.63 -21.07
C ARG A 196 -12.98 -9.03 -21.65
N VAL A 197 -12.81 -10.06 -20.82
CA VAL A 197 -13.03 -11.46 -21.20
C VAL A 197 -14.52 -11.74 -21.41
N ARG A 198 -15.38 -11.21 -20.53
CA ARG A 198 -16.85 -11.36 -20.57
C ARG A 198 -17.56 -10.02 -20.50
N PRO A 199 -17.63 -9.25 -21.61
CA PRO A 199 -18.28 -7.93 -21.62
C PRO A 199 -19.78 -7.97 -21.35
N GLU A 200 -20.45 -9.10 -21.60
CA GLU A 200 -21.89 -9.31 -21.33
C GLU A 200 -22.23 -9.43 -19.84
N ASP A 201 -21.25 -9.80 -19.00
CA ASP A 201 -21.42 -9.89 -17.54
C ASP A 201 -21.27 -8.55 -16.84
N GLU A 202 -21.26 -7.45 -17.59
CA GLU A 202 -21.08 -6.10 -17.07
C GLU A 202 -21.80 -5.92 -15.73
N ALA A 203 -21.02 -5.61 -14.70
CA ALA A 203 -21.57 -4.89 -13.57
C ALA A 203 -22.32 -3.70 -14.15
N LYS A 204 -23.56 -3.46 -13.73
CA LYS A 204 -24.45 -2.37 -14.22
C LYS A 204 -23.84 -0.97 -14.10
N ARG A 205 -22.60 -0.84 -13.62
CA ARG A 205 -21.95 0.34 -13.11
C ARG A 205 -20.72 0.64 -13.97
N LYS A 206 -20.78 1.75 -14.71
CA LYS A 206 -19.72 2.24 -15.61
C LYS A 206 -19.09 3.50 -15.05
N ASP A 207 -17.87 3.79 -15.50
CA ASP A 207 -17.14 5.02 -15.21
C ASP A 207 -17.03 5.35 -13.71
N CYS A 208 -16.76 4.33 -12.90
CA CYS A 208 -16.60 4.47 -11.47
C CYS A 208 -15.22 5.03 -11.10
N VAL A 209 -15.21 5.97 -10.15
CA VAL A 209 -14.01 6.48 -9.49
C VAL A 209 -13.87 5.78 -8.14
N ILE A 210 -12.69 5.22 -7.89
CA ILE A 210 -12.35 4.45 -6.69
C ILE A 210 -11.54 5.35 -5.74
N TYR A 211 -12.09 5.63 -4.57
CA TYR A 211 -11.49 6.55 -3.61
C TYR A 211 -10.65 5.82 -2.57
N SER A 212 -11.15 4.68 -2.07
CA SER A 212 -10.42 3.89 -1.09
C SER A 212 -10.85 2.42 -1.13
N SER A 213 -10.12 1.60 -0.39
CA SER A 213 -10.22 0.16 -0.32
C SER A 213 -9.57 -0.36 0.94
N ALA A 214 -10.07 -1.50 1.40
CA ALA A 214 -9.46 -2.35 2.41
C ALA A 214 -9.66 -3.82 2.03
N ILE A 215 -8.85 -4.70 2.59
CA ILE A 215 -8.84 -6.14 2.27
C ILE A 215 -8.74 -6.96 3.55
N SER A 216 -9.43 -8.10 3.58
CA SER A 216 -9.31 -9.09 4.64
C SER A 216 -9.72 -10.46 4.10
N GLY A 217 -8.76 -11.38 4.03
CA GLY A 217 -8.97 -12.74 3.58
C GLY A 217 -9.29 -12.82 2.10
N ASP A 218 -10.45 -13.38 1.78
CA ASP A 218 -10.93 -13.58 0.41
C ASP A 218 -11.81 -12.43 -0.10
N ARG A 219 -12.02 -11.38 0.71
CA ARG A 219 -12.85 -10.23 0.36
C ARG A 219 -12.10 -8.91 0.48
N MET A 220 -12.53 -7.98 -0.35
CA MET A 220 -12.14 -6.58 -0.29
C MET A 220 -13.35 -5.67 -0.33
N SER A 221 -13.19 -4.46 0.20
CA SER A 221 -14.18 -3.40 0.12
C SER A 221 -13.60 -2.20 -0.59
N VAL A 222 -14.44 -1.43 -1.28
CA VAL A 222 -14.07 -0.17 -1.93
C VAL A 222 -15.10 0.91 -1.64
N THR A 223 -14.65 2.13 -1.33
CA THR A 223 -15.49 3.31 -1.55
C THR A 223 -15.28 3.83 -2.95
N GLU A 224 -16.38 3.97 -3.67
CA GLU A 224 -16.38 4.39 -5.06
C GLU A 224 -17.60 5.24 -5.38
N ARG A 225 -17.61 5.84 -6.55
CA ARG A 225 -18.77 6.50 -7.13
C ARG A 225 -18.78 6.30 -8.63
N CYS A 226 -19.89 5.84 -9.17
CA CYS A 226 -20.13 5.70 -10.59
C CYS A 226 -20.91 6.92 -11.12
N ALA A 227 -20.90 7.14 -12.44
CA ALA A 227 -21.44 8.37 -13.05
C ALA A 227 -22.90 8.66 -12.65
N ASP A 228 -23.73 7.61 -12.57
CA ASP A 228 -25.17 7.71 -12.25
C ASP A 228 -25.47 7.64 -10.74
N ASP A 229 -24.44 7.59 -9.89
CA ASP A 229 -24.65 7.49 -8.45
C ASP A 229 -24.96 8.86 -7.83
N PRO A 230 -26.04 8.98 -7.02
CA PRO A 230 -26.36 10.22 -6.34
C PRO A 230 -25.33 10.55 -5.26
N GLY A 231 -24.71 9.54 -4.64
CA GLY A 231 -23.69 9.68 -3.61
C GLY A 231 -22.60 8.61 -3.71
N TYR A 232 -21.73 8.53 -2.71
CA TYR A 232 -20.70 7.51 -2.61
C TYR A 232 -21.30 6.18 -2.18
N ARG A 233 -20.70 5.08 -2.63
CA ARG A 233 -21.08 3.72 -2.27
C ARG A 233 -19.93 2.97 -1.62
N LEU A 234 -20.29 1.99 -0.80
CA LEU A 234 -19.41 0.94 -0.34
C LEU A 234 -19.76 -0.33 -1.12
N THR A 235 -18.78 -0.90 -1.82
CA THR A 235 -18.93 -2.17 -2.54
C THR A 235 -17.99 -3.20 -1.96
N VAL A 236 -18.47 -4.42 -1.77
CA VAL A 236 -17.69 -5.57 -1.31
C VAL A 236 -17.55 -6.57 -2.46
N LEU A 237 -16.31 -6.94 -2.75
CA LEU A 237 -15.92 -7.81 -3.86
C LEU A 237 -15.08 -8.99 -3.36
N GLY A 238 -15.09 -10.10 -4.09
CA GLY A 238 -14.10 -11.16 -3.96
C GLY A 238 -12.73 -10.68 -4.44
N VAL A 239 -11.66 -11.20 -3.83
CA VAL A 239 -10.28 -10.92 -4.25
C VAL A 239 -9.80 -11.82 -5.38
N LEU A 240 -10.57 -12.87 -5.69
CA LEU A 240 -10.39 -13.78 -6.82
C LEU A 240 -11.66 -13.78 -7.69
N LEU A 241 -11.53 -14.31 -8.91
CA LEU A 241 -12.68 -14.62 -9.74
C LEU A 241 -13.42 -15.87 -9.18
N ASP A 242 -14.73 -15.93 -9.42
CA ASP A 242 -15.54 -17.12 -9.19
C ASP A 242 -15.27 -18.21 -10.27
N ASP A 243 -16.01 -19.32 -10.19
CA ASP A 243 -15.91 -20.45 -11.12
C ASP A 243 -16.33 -20.11 -12.55
N ASP A 244 -17.10 -19.04 -12.74
CA ASP A 244 -17.54 -18.50 -14.03
C ASP A 244 -16.62 -17.39 -14.56
N GLU A 245 -15.42 -17.24 -13.97
CA GLU A 245 -14.40 -16.23 -14.28
C GLU A 245 -14.91 -14.78 -14.10
N ARG A 246 -15.83 -14.55 -13.15
CA ARG A 246 -16.40 -13.24 -12.85
C ARG A 246 -15.90 -12.70 -11.52
N VAL A 247 -15.92 -11.37 -11.39
CA VAL A 247 -15.68 -10.71 -10.10
C VAL A 247 -16.94 -10.88 -9.26
N GLU A 248 -16.83 -11.67 -8.19
CA GLU A 248 -17.93 -11.85 -7.24
C GLU A 248 -18.19 -10.55 -6.47
N GLN A 249 -19.46 -10.12 -6.41
CA GLN A 249 -19.88 -8.96 -5.63
C GLN A 249 -20.82 -9.41 -4.52
N TYR A 250 -20.36 -9.31 -3.27
CA TYR A 250 -21.13 -9.69 -2.09
C TYR A 250 -22.17 -8.64 -1.70
N GLY A 251 -21.86 -7.37 -1.93
CA GLY A 251 -22.81 -6.30 -1.67
C GLY A 251 -22.36 -4.94 -2.19
N SER A 252 -23.31 -4.04 -2.34
CA SER A 252 -23.04 -2.66 -2.76
C SER A 252 -24.15 -1.75 -2.27
N THR A 253 -23.78 -0.81 -1.40
CA THR A 253 -24.73 0.05 -0.68
C THR A 253 -24.35 1.51 -0.88
N LEU A 254 -25.32 2.38 -1.17
CA LEU A 254 -25.09 3.82 -1.12
C LEU A 254 -24.88 4.24 0.33
N ILE A 255 -23.73 4.84 0.59
CA ILE A 255 -23.35 5.28 1.94
C ILE A 255 -23.49 6.80 2.08
N THR A 256 -23.72 7.56 1.03
CA THR A 256 -24.17 8.96 1.13
C THR A 256 -25.35 9.21 0.22
N GLY A 257 -26.18 10.20 0.58
CA GLY A 257 -27.34 10.60 -0.21
C GLY A 257 -26.99 11.54 -1.38
N ASP A 258 -25.85 12.22 -1.27
CA ASP A 258 -25.35 13.17 -2.24
C ASP A 258 -23.80 13.18 -2.28
N VAL A 259 -23.23 14.10 -3.06
CA VAL A 259 -21.79 14.38 -3.17
C VAL A 259 -21.42 15.79 -2.74
N SER A 260 -22.22 16.41 -1.88
CA SER A 260 -21.90 17.73 -1.32
C SER A 260 -20.67 17.69 -0.41
N GLY A 261 -20.41 16.53 0.21
CA GLY A 261 -19.24 16.27 1.04
C GLY A 261 -18.10 15.54 0.31
N PRO A 262 -16.89 15.55 0.92
CA PRO A 262 -15.76 14.76 0.45
C PRO A 262 -16.04 13.24 0.51
N PRO A 263 -15.32 12.43 -0.27
CA PRO A 263 -15.54 10.99 -0.32
C PRO A 263 -15.21 10.31 1.02
N PRO A 264 -16.11 9.47 1.56
CA PRO A 264 -15.78 8.59 2.69
C PRO A 264 -14.62 7.64 2.34
N VAL A 265 -13.81 7.30 3.34
CA VAL A 265 -12.66 6.39 3.17
C VAL A 265 -12.82 5.13 4.02
N VAL A 266 -12.63 3.95 3.42
CA VAL A 266 -12.49 2.69 4.14
C VAL A 266 -11.20 2.74 4.95
N ILE A 267 -11.32 2.56 6.26
CA ILE A 267 -10.22 2.53 7.22
C ILE A 267 -9.73 1.10 7.41
N ALA A 268 -10.65 0.15 7.50
CA ALA A 268 -10.29 -1.24 7.78
C ALA A 268 -11.37 -2.19 7.32
N MET A 269 -10.96 -3.43 7.07
CA MET A 269 -11.82 -4.57 6.86
C MET A 269 -11.28 -5.73 7.69
N SER A 270 -12.17 -6.51 8.27
CA SER A 270 -11.87 -7.74 9.00
C SER A 270 -12.83 -8.84 8.52
N SER A 271 -12.69 -10.05 9.07
CA SER A 271 -13.67 -11.12 8.84
C SER A 271 -15.07 -10.83 9.40
N SER A 272 -15.21 -9.84 10.30
CA SER A 272 -16.51 -9.51 10.91
C SER A 272 -17.11 -8.18 10.45
N GLY A 273 -16.39 -7.34 9.70
CA GLY A 273 -16.96 -6.10 9.22
C GLY A 273 -16.00 -5.15 8.52
N ILE A 274 -16.51 -3.97 8.21
CA ILE A 274 -15.82 -2.88 7.51
C ILE A 274 -16.02 -1.59 8.29
N ALA A 275 -14.97 -0.79 8.46
CA ALA A 275 -15.04 0.55 9.03
C ALA A 275 -14.76 1.61 7.98
N VAL A 276 -15.64 2.61 7.90
CA VAL A 276 -15.55 3.74 6.97
C VAL A 276 -15.56 5.05 7.76
N TYR A 277 -14.55 5.88 7.57
CA TYR A 277 -14.56 7.26 8.04
C TYR A 277 -15.33 8.11 7.04
N ASP A 278 -16.41 8.75 7.47
CA ASP A 278 -17.29 9.50 6.57
C ASP A 278 -17.08 11.01 6.57
N GLY A 279 -16.27 11.54 7.49
CA GLY A 279 -16.07 12.99 7.60
C GLY A 279 -17.36 13.79 7.88
N GLY A 280 -18.43 13.14 8.32
CA GLY A 280 -19.72 13.78 8.57
C GLY A 280 -20.51 14.04 7.28
N ALA A 281 -20.20 13.33 6.20
CA ALA A 281 -20.99 13.36 4.98
C ALA A 281 -22.44 12.90 5.24
N SER A 282 -23.39 13.54 4.56
CA SER A 282 -24.82 13.23 4.67
C SER A 282 -25.09 11.75 4.36
N PRO A 283 -25.62 10.96 5.31
CA PRO A 283 -25.93 9.56 5.07
C PRO A 283 -27.03 9.42 4.00
N ALA A 284 -27.04 8.28 3.32
CA ALA A 284 -28.06 7.98 2.30
C ALA A 284 -29.48 7.86 2.88
N GLU A 285 -29.57 7.33 4.11
CA GLU A 285 -30.80 7.29 4.89
C GLU A 285 -30.78 8.42 5.94
N PRO A 286 -31.92 9.09 6.21
CA PRO A 286 -31.99 10.10 7.25
C PRO A 286 -31.54 9.54 8.60
N PRO A 287 -30.71 10.27 9.38
CA PRO A 287 -30.37 9.85 10.73
C PRO A 287 -31.65 9.66 11.56
N ALA A 288 -31.65 8.70 12.48
CA ALA A 288 -32.69 8.62 13.49
C ALA A 288 -32.81 9.98 14.21
N LEU A 289 -34.04 10.38 14.58
CA LEU A 289 -34.29 11.65 15.29
C LEU A 289 -33.40 11.74 16.53
N GLY A 290 -32.52 12.75 16.57
CA GLY A 290 -31.55 12.95 17.66
C GLY A 290 -30.15 12.35 17.44
N GLY A 291 -29.85 11.84 16.23
CA GLY A 291 -28.49 11.43 15.88
C GLY A 291 -27.52 12.61 15.87
N ASP A 292 -26.38 12.45 16.56
CA ASP A 292 -25.31 13.44 16.55
C ASP A 292 -24.81 13.67 15.12
N SER A 293 -24.68 14.95 14.73
CA SER A 293 -24.09 15.36 13.47
C SER A 293 -22.58 15.55 13.62
N GLY A 294 -21.82 15.08 12.63
CA GLY A 294 -20.37 15.28 12.57
C GLY A 294 -19.60 14.05 12.09
N PRO A 295 -18.27 14.16 12.02
CA PRO A 295 -17.40 13.08 11.58
C PRO A 295 -17.64 11.79 12.36
N SER A 296 -17.83 10.70 11.63
CA SER A 296 -18.15 9.41 12.21
C SER A 296 -17.34 8.29 11.59
N ILE A 297 -17.16 7.23 12.37
CA ILE A 297 -16.75 5.92 11.86
C ILE A 297 -18.00 5.07 11.77
N ARG A 298 -18.41 4.82 10.52
CA ARG A 298 -19.53 3.95 10.20
C ARG A 298 -19.03 2.53 10.03
N ARG A 299 -19.82 1.60 10.57
CA ARG A 299 -19.51 0.17 10.59
C ARG A 299 -20.51 -0.56 9.73
N PHE A 300 -19.98 -1.52 8.98
CA PHE A 300 -20.74 -2.40 8.11
C PHE A 300 -20.32 -3.84 8.40
N ASP A 301 -21.17 -4.81 8.09
CA ASP A 301 -20.78 -6.22 8.10
C ASP A 301 -19.89 -6.56 6.88
N SER A 302 -19.53 -7.83 6.73
CA SER A 302 -18.71 -8.35 5.62
C SER A 302 -19.40 -8.36 4.26
N GLU A 303 -20.65 -7.90 4.16
CA GLU A 303 -21.43 -7.76 2.93
C GLU A 303 -21.76 -6.29 2.63
N GLY A 304 -21.33 -5.36 3.49
CA GLY A 304 -21.55 -3.92 3.29
C GLY A 304 -22.91 -3.43 3.76
N VAL A 305 -23.57 -4.15 4.67
CA VAL A 305 -24.79 -3.71 5.34
C VAL A 305 -24.42 -2.93 6.60
N ALA A 306 -25.06 -1.78 6.83
CA ALA A 306 -24.75 -0.92 7.97
C ALA A 306 -25.11 -1.59 9.30
N THR A 307 -24.16 -1.63 10.24
CA THR A 307 -24.31 -2.24 11.57
C THR A 307 -24.22 -1.23 12.72
N GLY A 308 -23.70 -0.03 12.45
CA GLY A 308 -23.72 1.07 13.41
C GLY A 308 -22.83 2.24 13.02
N SER A 309 -22.83 3.27 13.85
CA SER A 309 -21.97 4.43 13.70
C SER A 309 -21.47 4.91 15.07
N ASN A 310 -20.32 5.57 15.06
CA ASN A 310 -19.69 6.15 16.23
C ASN A 310 -19.14 7.52 15.83
N THR A 311 -19.64 8.58 16.47
CA THR A 311 -19.11 9.92 16.29
C THR A 311 -17.68 10.00 16.82
N VAL A 312 -16.82 10.71 16.08
CA VAL A 312 -15.40 10.87 16.41
C VAL A 312 -14.99 12.32 16.23
N SER A 313 -13.91 12.70 16.91
CA SER A 313 -13.29 14.00 16.65
C SER A 313 -12.47 13.91 15.37
N GLY A 314 -12.79 14.71 14.35
CA GLY A 314 -12.07 14.70 13.09
C GLY A 314 -12.40 15.87 12.18
N ASP A 315 -11.75 15.91 11.02
CA ASP A 315 -12.02 16.85 9.94
C ASP A 315 -13.06 16.31 8.97
N ALA A 316 -13.81 17.22 8.35
CA ALA A 316 -14.82 16.81 7.38
C ALA A 316 -14.19 16.15 6.14
N THR A 317 -13.02 16.63 5.73
CA THR A 317 -12.24 15.99 4.66
C THR A 317 -11.32 14.95 5.30
N PRO A 318 -11.40 13.67 4.90
CA PRO A 318 -10.44 12.66 5.34
C PRO A 318 -9.00 13.12 5.06
N PRO A 319 -8.09 13.05 6.04
CA PRO A 319 -6.74 13.57 5.84
C PRO A 319 -5.97 12.79 4.77
N SER A 320 -5.45 13.49 3.77
CA SER A 320 -4.57 12.90 2.77
C SER A 320 -3.31 12.33 3.45
N GLY A 321 -2.92 11.11 3.07
CA GLY A 321 -1.77 10.42 3.66
C GLY A 321 -2.02 9.75 5.01
N SER A 322 -3.21 9.87 5.61
CA SER A 322 -3.58 9.07 6.78
C SER A 322 -3.92 7.65 6.34
N VAL A 323 -2.95 6.76 6.44
CA VAL A 323 -3.13 5.33 6.14
C VAL A 323 -3.33 4.57 7.45
N PRO A 324 -4.37 3.74 7.57
CA PRO A 324 -4.60 2.93 8.75
C PRO A 324 -3.41 2.00 9.03
N LEU A 325 -3.05 1.83 10.30
CA LEU A 325 -2.08 0.84 10.73
C LEU A 325 -2.76 -0.24 11.57
N ASP A 326 -2.67 -1.48 11.14
CA ASP A 326 -3.15 -2.66 11.85
C ASP A 326 -2.02 -3.40 12.56
N GLY A 327 -2.35 -4.04 13.69
CA GLY A 327 -1.43 -4.91 14.40
C GLY A 327 -1.76 -5.04 15.88
N ASN A 328 -1.38 -6.18 16.47
CA ASN A 328 -1.64 -6.48 17.89
C ASN A 328 -3.13 -6.33 18.29
N GLY A 329 -4.03 -6.72 17.39
CA GLY A 329 -5.47 -6.75 17.66
C GLY A 329 -6.17 -5.37 17.61
N ILE A 330 -5.50 -4.32 17.14
CA ILE A 330 -6.10 -3.00 16.96
C ILE A 330 -5.80 -2.44 15.55
N VAL A 331 -6.60 -1.46 15.15
CA VAL A 331 -6.32 -0.57 14.01
C VAL A 331 -6.24 0.87 14.54
N THR A 332 -5.23 1.62 14.10
CA THR A 332 -5.14 3.06 14.37
C THR A 332 -5.31 3.87 13.10
N TYR A 333 -6.09 4.94 13.19
CA TYR A 333 -6.35 5.85 12.07
C TYR A 333 -6.44 7.29 12.56
N TRP A 334 -5.82 8.21 11.85
CA TRP A 334 -5.84 9.62 12.19
C TRP A 334 -6.87 10.38 11.38
N THR A 335 -7.73 11.11 12.08
CA THR A 335 -8.90 11.80 11.51
C THR A 335 -8.65 13.27 11.19
N GLY A 336 -7.42 13.75 11.38
CA GLY A 336 -7.05 15.17 11.26
C GLY A 336 -6.94 15.88 12.61
N LYS A 337 -7.63 15.36 13.63
CA LYS A 337 -7.66 15.94 14.99
C LYS A 337 -7.24 14.97 16.07
N SER A 338 -7.52 13.69 15.86
CA SER A 338 -7.26 12.64 16.84
C SER A 338 -6.90 11.34 16.13
N THR A 339 -6.17 10.48 16.83
CA THR A 339 -6.00 9.08 16.41
C THR A 339 -7.08 8.27 17.08
N VAL A 340 -7.98 7.70 16.26
CA VAL A 340 -8.99 6.76 16.72
C VAL A 340 -8.38 5.36 16.73
N VAL A 341 -8.63 4.63 17.81
CA VAL A 341 -8.20 3.23 17.96
C VAL A 341 -9.43 2.35 17.88
N LEU A 342 -9.43 1.43 16.92
CA LEU A 342 -10.49 0.47 16.70
C LEU A 342 -10.04 -0.92 17.13
N ASP A 343 -10.99 -1.72 17.62
CA ASP A 343 -10.78 -3.16 17.81
C ASP A 343 -10.54 -3.82 16.44
N GLY A 344 -9.48 -4.63 16.31
CA GLY A 344 -9.03 -5.16 15.01
C GLY A 344 -9.95 -6.20 14.39
N GLN A 345 -10.97 -6.68 15.11
CA GLN A 345 -11.98 -7.60 14.59
C GLN A 345 -13.31 -6.87 14.40
N SER A 346 -13.95 -6.43 15.48
CA SER A 346 -15.26 -5.76 15.41
C SER A 346 -15.22 -4.38 14.73
N LEU A 347 -14.02 -3.81 14.56
CA LEU A 347 -13.78 -2.46 14.04
C LEU A 347 -14.59 -1.38 14.77
N LYS A 348 -14.99 -1.66 16.01
CA LYS A 348 -15.63 -0.69 16.89
C LYS A 348 -14.56 0.24 17.47
N PRO A 349 -14.75 1.57 17.40
CA PRO A 349 -13.89 2.49 18.13
C PRO A 349 -13.88 2.17 19.63
N ILE A 350 -12.69 2.01 20.19
CA ILE A 350 -12.45 1.73 21.61
C ILE A 350 -12.28 3.06 22.35
N TYR A 351 -11.40 3.92 21.83
CA TYR A 351 -11.12 5.27 22.32
C TYR A 351 -10.50 6.12 21.20
N GLN A 352 -10.36 7.42 21.45
CA GLN A 352 -9.68 8.36 20.56
C GLN A 352 -8.70 9.22 21.36
N VAL A 353 -7.55 9.55 20.77
CA VAL A 353 -6.50 10.33 21.41
C VAL A 353 -6.34 11.67 20.67
N PRO A 354 -6.73 12.80 21.27
CA PRO A 354 -6.64 14.11 20.64
C PRO A 354 -5.19 14.62 20.57
N GLY A 355 -4.91 15.50 19.61
CA GLY A 355 -3.62 16.21 19.51
C GLY A 355 -2.45 15.33 19.04
N THR A 356 -2.75 14.13 18.54
CA THR A 356 -1.79 13.28 17.83
C THR A 356 -1.58 13.79 16.40
N LEU A 357 -0.49 13.33 15.78
CA LEU A 357 -0.09 13.74 14.44
C LEU A 357 -0.36 12.67 13.37
N GLY A 358 -0.81 11.49 13.76
CA GLY A 358 -1.05 10.40 12.83
C GLY A 358 -1.22 9.04 13.51
N PRO A 359 -1.30 7.95 12.72
CA PRO A 359 -1.44 6.60 13.22
C PRO A 359 -0.14 6.10 13.89
N GLY A 360 -0.27 5.07 14.71
CA GLY A 360 0.86 4.48 15.43
C GLY A 360 0.70 2.99 15.66
N GLN A 361 1.70 2.38 16.28
CA GLN A 361 1.79 0.93 16.41
C GLN A 361 2.15 0.53 17.85
N VAL A 362 1.78 -0.70 18.21
CA VAL A 362 2.12 -1.29 19.51
C VAL A 362 3.57 -1.76 19.54
N MET A 363 4.28 -1.40 20.61
CA MET A 363 5.61 -1.91 20.98
C MET A 363 5.51 -2.48 22.40
N ALA A 364 5.95 -3.71 22.61
CA ALA A 364 5.99 -4.34 23.94
C ALA A 364 4.66 -4.20 24.74
N GLY A 365 3.51 -4.35 24.07
CA GLY A 365 2.18 -4.25 24.70
C GLY A 365 1.71 -2.83 25.01
N GLN A 366 2.42 -1.79 24.55
CA GLN A 366 2.04 -0.38 24.71
C GLN A 366 1.83 0.28 23.35
N LEU A 367 0.81 1.11 23.20
CA LEU A 367 0.53 1.84 21.97
C LEU A 367 1.39 3.11 21.92
N LEU A 368 2.17 3.26 20.84
CA LEU A 368 2.98 4.45 20.58
C LEU A 368 2.26 5.32 19.56
N LEU A 369 1.93 6.56 19.93
CA LEU A 369 1.31 7.53 19.03
C LEU A 369 2.22 8.75 18.82
N PRO A 370 2.38 9.21 17.57
CA PRO A 370 3.14 10.42 17.31
C PRO A 370 2.37 11.66 17.78
N SER A 371 3.08 12.57 18.44
CA SER A 371 2.59 13.84 18.96
C SER A 371 3.60 14.97 18.69
N THR A 372 3.18 16.22 18.90
CA THR A 372 4.07 17.38 18.77
C THR A 372 5.26 17.34 19.72
N ALA A 373 5.09 16.81 20.93
CA ALA A 373 6.14 16.67 21.94
C ALA A 373 7.09 15.48 21.70
N GLY A 374 6.68 14.50 20.90
CA GLY A 374 7.42 13.27 20.65
C GLY A 374 6.48 12.07 20.51
N ILE A 375 6.69 11.02 21.30
CA ILE A 375 5.89 9.80 21.28
C ILE A 375 5.07 9.69 22.57
N SER A 376 3.74 9.66 22.45
CA SER A 376 2.86 9.33 23.58
C SER A 376 2.78 7.81 23.71
N VAL A 377 3.17 7.28 24.87
CA VAL A 377 3.12 5.86 25.20
C VAL A 377 1.86 5.60 26.02
N ARG A 378 1.00 4.73 25.50
CA ARG A 378 -0.36 4.53 26.03
C ARG A 378 -0.65 3.08 26.33
N ASP A 379 -1.50 2.87 27.33
CA ASP A 379 -2.15 1.58 27.55
C ASP A 379 -3.02 1.23 26.33
N VAL A 380 -2.82 0.05 25.76
CA VAL A 380 -3.49 -0.35 24.52
C VAL A 380 -5.00 -0.50 24.71
N ALA A 381 -5.45 -0.96 25.89
CA ALA A 381 -6.85 -1.31 26.14
C ALA A 381 -7.75 -0.09 26.38
N GLY A 382 -7.33 0.82 27.26
CA GLY A 382 -8.11 2.01 27.63
C GLY A 382 -7.58 3.32 27.05
N GLY A 383 -6.42 3.29 26.38
CA GLY A 383 -5.80 4.48 25.82
C GLY A 383 -5.20 5.42 26.84
N ARG A 384 -5.15 5.08 28.14
CA ARG A 384 -4.58 5.97 29.17
C ARG A 384 -3.10 6.22 28.87
N GLU A 385 -2.70 7.49 28.95
CA GLU A 385 -1.28 7.84 28.83
C GLU A 385 -0.48 7.30 30.02
N ILE A 386 0.59 6.57 29.69
CA ILE A 386 1.53 6.02 30.66
C ILE A 386 2.67 7.02 30.84
N ARG A 387 3.21 7.53 29.74
CA ARG A 387 4.24 8.56 29.69
C ARG A 387 4.35 9.15 28.29
N SER A 388 5.03 10.29 28.19
CA SER A 388 5.46 10.87 26.91
C SER A 388 6.98 10.79 26.81
N ILE A 389 7.49 10.37 25.66
CA ILE A 389 8.92 10.31 25.35
C ILE A 389 9.23 11.48 24.41
N PRO A 390 10.03 12.46 24.85
CA PRO A 390 10.46 13.55 23.98
C PRO A 390 11.22 13.01 22.76
N LEU A 391 10.92 13.54 21.58
CA LEU A 391 11.58 13.16 20.34
C LEU A 391 12.16 14.40 19.65
N ALA A 392 13.47 14.45 19.53
CA ALA A 392 14.16 15.49 18.79
C ALA A 392 14.08 15.18 17.29
N ARG A 393 13.09 15.76 16.60
CA ARG A 393 12.95 15.64 15.14
C ARG A 393 13.86 16.63 14.44
N ASN A 394 14.43 16.23 13.31
CA ASN A 394 15.28 17.10 12.49
C ASN A 394 14.53 18.30 11.87
N ALA A 395 13.19 18.25 11.82
CA ALA A 395 12.30 19.32 11.36
C ALA A 395 10.92 19.20 12.02
N PRO A 396 10.17 20.30 12.15
CA PRO A 396 8.76 20.24 12.53
C PRO A 396 7.98 19.31 11.59
N PRO A 397 7.05 18.50 12.11
CA PRO A 397 6.15 17.72 11.27
C PRO A 397 5.31 18.61 10.34
N ASP A 398 5.26 18.26 9.06
CA ASP A 398 4.35 18.83 8.07
C ASP A 398 3.50 17.70 7.48
N GLY A 399 2.20 17.76 7.69
CA GLY A 399 1.26 16.69 7.36
C GLY A 399 1.25 15.52 8.35
N VAL A 400 0.78 14.37 7.88
CA VAL A 400 0.58 13.15 8.68
C VAL A 400 1.92 12.56 9.09
N VAL A 401 2.00 12.14 10.35
CA VAL A 401 3.14 11.42 10.92
C VAL A 401 2.75 9.98 11.21
N SER A 402 3.33 9.02 10.50
CA SER A 402 3.04 7.60 10.73
C SER A 402 4.16 6.92 11.49
N LEU A 403 3.83 6.25 12.59
CA LEU A 403 4.79 5.56 13.45
C LEU A 403 4.63 4.04 13.32
N ARG A 404 5.70 3.36 12.91
CA ARG A 404 5.78 1.89 12.93
C ARG A 404 6.96 1.40 13.75
N VAL A 405 6.91 0.12 14.12
CA VAL A 405 7.87 -0.51 15.04
C VAL A 405 8.53 -1.70 14.38
N LEU A 406 9.86 -1.79 14.49
CA LEU A 406 10.66 -2.95 14.12
C LEU A 406 11.66 -3.24 15.24
N GLY A 407 11.34 -4.22 16.09
CA GLY A 407 12.12 -4.49 17.29
C GLY A 407 12.08 -3.33 18.27
N ASP A 408 13.25 -2.91 18.75
CA ASP A 408 13.43 -1.74 19.62
C ASP A 408 13.52 -0.42 18.85
N VAL A 409 13.44 -0.46 17.51
CA VAL A 409 13.45 0.71 16.64
C VAL A 409 12.04 1.18 16.32
N VAL A 410 11.81 2.48 16.51
CA VAL A 410 10.65 3.21 16.03
C VAL A 410 11.01 3.90 14.72
N VAL A 411 10.22 3.67 13.67
CA VAL A 411 10.38 4.32 12.37
C VAL A 411 9.22 5.29 12.18
N GLU A 412 9.55 6.55 12.00
CA GLU A 412 8.61 7.63 11.78
C GLU A 412 8.68 8.06 10.31
N GLN A 413 7.53 8.15 9.62
CA GLN A 413 7.46 8.77 8.30
C GLN A 413 6.73 10.11 8.39
N ARG A 414 7.37 11.14 7.83
CA ARG A 414 6.90 12.53 7.77
C ARG A 414 7.07 13.04 6.34
N GLY A 415 5.97 13.15 5.61
CA GLY A 415 6.01 13.43 4.17
C GLY A 415 6.93 12.44 3.44
N THR A 416 7.97 12.97 2.80
CA THR A 416 8.96 12.20 2.04
C THR A 416 10.21 11.81 2.84
N THR A 417 10.20 11.96 4.16
CA THR A 417 11.33 11.59 5.03
C THR A 417 10.94 10.45 5.96
N VAL A 418 11.79 9.43 5.99
CA VAL A 418 11.78 8.35 6.99
C VAL A 418 12.88 8.61 7.99
N GLU A 419 12.57 8.53 9.27
CA GLU A 419 13.54 8.69 10.37
C GLU A 419 13.37 7.55 11.37
N ALA A 420 14.49 6.93 11.75
CA ALA A 420 14.53 5.83 12.69
C ALA A 420 15.11 6.28 14.02
N PHE A 421 14.48 5.80 15.10
CA PHE A 421 14.83 6.10 16.47
C PHE A 421 15.00 4.81 17.24
N GLY A 422 16.10 4.66 17.97
CA GLY A 422 16.39 3.49 18.80
C GLY A 422 16.56 3.87 20.26
N PRO A 423 16.68 2.91 21.18
CA PRO A 423 16.95 3.19 22.60
C PRO A 423 18.17 4.09 22.76
N ALA A 424 18.10 5.09 23.64
CA ALA A 424 19.21 6.00 23.91
C ALA A 424 20.25 5.42 24.86
#